data_AF-A0A357AJF3-F1
#
_entry.id   AF-A0A357AJF3-F1
#
_cell.length_a   1.000
_cell.length_b   1.000
_cell.length_c   1.000
_cell.angle_alpha   90.00
_cell.angle_beta   90.00
_cell.angle_gamma   90.00
#
_symmetry.space_group_name_H-M   'P 1'
#
loop_
_entity.id
_entity.type
_entity.pdbx_description
1 polymer ?
#
loop_
_entity_poly.entity_id
_entity_poly.type
_entity_poly.pdbx_seq_one_letter_code
_entity_poly.pdbx_strand_id
1 'polypeptide(L)' 'MNAKEKARLIRQAGKLYTLGLTVEKRRERLRKLVEKKIPYDSPQMKTAMEEFQTADDEWKRLEQEHLEYRKNFCGDML' A
#
# COMPACT_ATOMS: atom_id res chain seq x y z
N MET A 1 -2.55 26.11 -1.68
CA MET A 1 -1.38 25.24 -1.92
C MET A 1 -0.22 26.03 -2.54
N ASN A 2 0.99 25.92 -1.98
CA ASN A 2 2.24 26.44 -2.55
C ASN A 2 3.04 25.35 -3.32
N ALA A 3 4.14 25.75 -3.98
CA ALA A 3 4.95 24.83 -4.79
C ALA A 3 5.57 23.67 -3.99
N LYS A 4 5.95 23.90 -2.72
CA LYS A 4 6.53 22.87 -1.85
C LYS A 4 5.49 21.82 -1.47
N GLU A 5 4.27 22.25 -1.14
CA GLU A 5 3.14 21.37 -0.83
C GLU A 5 2.76 20.50 -2.02
N LYS A 6 2.66 21.11 -3.21
CA LYS A 6 2.40 20.39 -4.46
C LYS A 6 3.47 19.34 -4.74
N ALA A 7 4.75 19.69 -4.59
CA ALA A 7 5.86 18.76 -4.79
C ALA A 7 5.87 17.61 -3.76
N ARG A 8 5.38 17.84 -2.54
CA ARG A 8 5.22 16.78 -1.54
C ARG A 8 4.09 15.82 -1.91
N LEU A 9 2.93 16.34 -2.32
CA LEU A 9 1.80 15.50 -2.77
C LEU A 9 2.20 14.61 -3.95
N ILE A 10 2.89 15.16 -4.96
CA ILE A 10 3.36 14.38 -6.12
C ILE A 10 4.32 13.27 -5.68
N ARG A 11 5.25 13.56 -4.77
CA ARG A 11 6.18 12.55 -4.23
C ARG A 11 5.47 11.46 -3.45
N GLN A 12 4.48 11.82 -2.61
CA GLN A 12 3.67 10.85 -1.88
C GLN A 12 2.87 9.96 -2.84
N ALA A 13 2.23 10.55 -3.86
CA ALA A 13 1.49 9.80 -4.87
C ALA A 13 2.39 8.80 -5.63
N GLY A 14 3.61 9.21 -6.01
CA GLY A 14 4.58 8.31 -6.64
C GLY A 14 4.99 7.15 -5.73
N LYS A 15 5.19 7.40 -4.43
CA LYS A 15 5.48 6.34 -3.45
C LYS A 15 4.29 5.40 -3.26
N LEU A 16 3.07 5.94 -3.15
CA LEU A 16 1.84 5.16 -3.05
C LEU A 16 1.65 4.24 -4.25
N TYR A 17 1.94 4.72 -5.46
CA TYR A 17 1.90 3.90 -6.67
C TYR A 17 2.86 2.71 -6.58
N THR A 18 4.13 2.95 -6.27
CA THR A 18 5.16 1.89 -6.16
C THR A 18 4.84 0.88 -5.05
N LEU A 19 4.38 1.36 -3.89
CA LEU A 19 3.94 0.48 -2.80
C LEU A 19 2.69 -0.31 -3.19
N GLY A 20 1.72 0.30 -3.88
CA GLY A 20 0.51 -0.39 -4.35
C GLY A 20 0.84 -1.55 -5.29
N LEU A 21 1.78 -1.36 -6.22
CA LEU A 21 2.30 -2.47 -7.04
C LEU A 21 2.92 -3.59 -6.20
N THR A 22 3.60 -3.23 -5.10
CA THR A 22 4.17 -4.22 -4.17
C THR A 22 3.07 -5.00 -3.46
N VAL A 23 2.04 -4.33 -2.93
CA VAL A 23 0.88 -4.97 -2.30
C VAL A 23 0.22 -5.95 -3.26
N GLU A 24 -0.05 -5.53 -4.50
CA GLU A 24 -0.69 -6.39 -5.49
C GLU A 24 0.17 -7.60 -5.88
N LYS A 25 1.50 -7.44 -5.97
CA LYS A 25 2.41 -8.57 -6.16
C LYS A 25 2.36 -9.57 -5.00
N ARG A 26 2.28 -9.11 -3.75
CA ARG A 26 2.16 -9.98 -2.56
C ARG A 26 0.78 -10.64 -2.49
N ARG A 27 -0.28 -9.91 -2.82
CA ARG A 27 -1.66 -10.43 -2.96
C ARG A 27 -1.72 -11.54 -4.00
N GLU A 28 -1.05 -11.36 -5.13
CA GLU A 28 -0.96 -12.37 -6.18
C GLU A 28 -0.22 -13.63 -5.71
N ARG A 29 0.86 -13.47 -4.93
CA ARG A 29 1.56 -14.61 -4.31
C ARG A 29 0.62 -15.41 -3.40
N LEU A 30 -0.19 -14.74 -2.58
CA LEU A 30 -1.20 -15.39 -1.73
C LEU A 30 -2.24 -16.13 -2.57
N ARG A 31 -2.80 -15.50 -3.62
CA ARG A 31 -3.76 -16.14 -4.52
C ARG A 31 -3.22 -17.45 -5.09
N LYS A 32 -1.97 -17.45 -5.59
CA LYS A 32 -1.31 -18.65 -6.13
C LYS A 32 -1.14 -19.77 -5.10
N LEU A 33 -0.88 -19.44 -3.83
CA LEU A 33 -0.78 -20.45 -2.77
C LEU A 33 -2.13 -21.09 -2.47
N VAL A 34 -3.19 -20.29 -2.44
CA VAL A 34 -4.58 -20.77 -2.26
C VAL A 34 -5.00 -21.67 -3.43
N GLU A 35 -4.73 -21.25 -4.67
CA GLU A 35 -5.02 -22.04 -5.89
C GLU A 35 -4.31 -23.40 -5.86
N LYS A 36 -3.07 -23.44 -5.36
CA LYS A 36 -2.29 -24.67 -5.17
C LYS A 36 -2.72 -25.50 -3.96
N LYS A 37 -3.76 -25.07 -3.23
CA LYS A 37 -4.28 -25.72 -2.01
C LYS A 37 -3.20 -25.92 -0.95
N ILE A 38 -2.27 -24.97 -0.86
CA ILE A 38 -1.25 -25.00 0.18
C ILE A 38 -1.92 -24.80 1.55
N PRO A 39 -1.63 -25.64 2.55
CA PRO A 39 -2.17 -25.47 3.90
C PRO A 39 -1.83 -24.11 4.51
N TYR A 40 -2.80 -23.50 5.20
CA TYR A 40 -2.63 -22.17 5.78
C TYR A 40 -1.61 -22.12 6.92
N ASP A 41 -1.42 -23.24 7.61
CA ASP A 41 -0.46 -23.40 8.69
C ASP A 41 0.98 -23.63 8.18
N SER A 42 1.15 -23.87 6.87
CA SER A 42 2.45 -24.11 6.26
C SER A 42 3.35 -22.86 6.37
N PRO A 43 4.69 -23.04 6.51
CA PRO A 43 5.62 -21.92 6.60
C PRO A 43 5.50 -20.94 5.44
N GLN A 44 5.36 -21.45 4.22
CA GLN A 44 5.25 -20.63 3.01
C GLN A 44 3.98 -19.77 2.96
N MET A 45 2.84 -20.26 3.47
CA MET A 45 1.63 -19.44 3.57
C MET A 45 1.80 -18.35 4.62
N LYS A 46 2.28 -18.70 5.81
CA LYS A 46 2.53 -17.74 6.90
C LYS A 46 3.45 -16.60 6.45
N THR A 47 4.57 -16.94 5.82
CA THR A 47 5.50 -15.93 5.26
C THR A 47 4.82 -15.06 4.20
N ALA A 48 4.04 -15.64 3.28
CA ALA A 48 3.34 -14.85 2.27
C ALA A 48 2.28 -13.91 2.89
N MET A 49 1.61 -14.35 3.96
CA MET A 49 0.64 -13.53 4.71
C MET A 49 1.33 -12.38 5.42
N GLU A 50 2.45 -12.64 6.11
CA GLU A 50 3.25 -11.61 6.79
C GLU A 50 3.80 -10.58 5.80
N GLU A 51 4.34 -11.04 4.66
CA GLU A 51 4.83 -10.14 3.59
C GLU A 51 3.72 -9.26 3.03
N PHE A 52 2.52 -9.83 2.81
CA PHE A 52 1.37 -9.07 2.34
C PHE A 52 0.92 -8.06 3.40
N GLN A 53 0.74 -8.50 4.65
CA GLN A 53 0.28 -7.65 5.74
C GLN A 53 1.22 -6.46 5.95
N THR A 54 2.53 -6.71 5.96
CA THR A 54 3.54 -5.65 6.10
C THR A 54 3.44 -4.61 4.99
N ALA A 55 3.30 -5.06 3.74
CA ALA A 55 3.19 -4.15 2.60
C ALA A 55 1.87 -3.37 2.60
N ASP A 56 0.77 -4.03 2.96
CA ASP A 56 -0.57 -3.43 3.05
C ASP A 56 -0.65 -2.38 4.17
N ASP A 57 -0.07 -2.67 5.33
CA ASP A 57 0.00 -1.73 6.46
C ASP A 57 0.86 -0.50 6.14
N GLU A 58 2.01 -0.70 5.46
CA GLU A 58 2.84 0.42 5.02
C GLU A 58 2.10 1.30 4.01
N TRP A 59 1.42 0.69 3.04
CA TRP A 59 0.64 1.41 2.03
C TRP A 59 -0.51 2.20 2.66
N LYS A 60 -1.30 1.58 3.55
CA LYS A 60 -2.41 2.23 4.26
C LYS A 60 -1.95 3.40 5.12
N ARG A 61 -0.84 3.24 5.86
CA ARG A 61 -0.25 4.33 6.64
C ARG A 61 0.11 5.52 5.74
N LEU A 62 0.79 5.27 4.63
CA LEU A 62 1.17 6.33 3.70
C LEU A 62 -0.06 6.97 3.02
N GLU A 63 -1.10 6.18 2.73
CA GLU A 63 -2.34 6.68 2.15
C GLU A 63 -3.02 7.64 3.12
N GLN A 64 -3.13 7.26 4.39
CA GLN A 64 -3.66 8.12 5.43
C GLN A 64 -2.86 9.43 5.54
N GLU A 65 -1.53 9.35 5.61
CA GLU A 65 -0.66 10.54 5.63
C GLU A 65 -0.85 11.43 4.40
N HIS A 66 -1.05 10.84 3.22
CA HIS A 66 -1.30 11.58 1.98
C HIS A 66 -2.66 12.27 2.00
N LEU A 67 -3.71 11.58 2.44
CA LEU A 67 -5.07 12.11 2.55
C LEU A 67 -5.16 13.24 3.57
N GLU A 68 -4.55 13.07 4.74
CA GLU A 68 -4.47 14.12 5.77
C GLU A 68 -3.70 15.34 5.24
N TYR A 69 -2.57 15.13 4.57
CA TYR A 69 -1.81 16.22 3.96
C TYR A 69 -2.62 16.92 2.86
N ARG A 70 -3.31 16.17 2.01
CA ARG A 70 -4.17 16.73 0.95
C ARG A 70 -5.31 17.55 1.56
N LYS A 71 -5.98 17.05 2.60
CA LYS A 71 -7.06 17.77 3.30
C LYS A 71 -6.57 19.12 3.83
N ASN A 72 -5.39 19.14 4.45
CA ASN A 72 -4.83 20.35 5.05
C ASN A 72 -4.39 21.42 4.03
N PHE A 73 -3.98 21.03 2.82
CA PHE A 73 -3.35 21.95 1.86
C PHE A 73 -4.11 22.15 0.54
N CYS A 74 -5.07 21.27 0.23
CA CYS A 74 -5.91 21.33 -0.97
C CYS A 74 -7.38 21.68 -0.67
N GLY A 75 -7.84 21.54 0.58
CA GLY A 75 -9.26 21.63 0.95
C GLY A 75 -10.09 20.45 0.43
N ASP A 76 -11.32 20.30 0.93
CA ASP A 76 -12.29 19.31 0.42
C ASP A 76 -12.74 19.73 -0.98
N MET A 77 -11.94 19.42 -2.00
CA MET A 77 -12.40 19.42 -3.39
C MET A 77 -13.24 18.16 -3.60
N LEU A 78 -14.51 18.24 -3.20
CA LEU A 78 -15.62 17.44 -3.71
C LEU A 78 -16.47 18.33 -4.62
#